data_AF-A0A915ZEW3-F1
#
_entry.id   AF-A0A915ZEW3-F1
#
_cell.length_a   1.000
_cell.length_b   1.000
_cell.length_c   1.000
_cell.angle_alpha   90.00
_cell.angle_beta   90.00
_cell.angle_gamma   90.00
#
_symmetry.space_group_name_H-M   'P 1'
#
loop_
_entity.id
_entity.type
_entity.pdbx_description
1 polymer ?
#
loop_
_entity_poly.entity_id
_entity_poly.type
_entity_poly.pdbx_seq_one_letter_code
_entity_poly.pdbx_strand_id
1 'polypeptide(L)'
;MQAHLALSCSKVPFTIKIEYLLFIKQNAEEQVTNSTSTVSKKRCVNLSQTRIDKFYESDQIDSTKQVLCDKAVAKFFIYYGVAFHLVSHPFFIDMVKSLCNGYEPPYSTTLSNTLMNNELTKITVDQQLMLDKESDLTLGKKINFIFRFFNYLIKF
;
A
#
# COMPACT_ATOMS: atom_id res chain seq x y z
N MET A 1 7.10 13.44 -8.40
CA MET A 1 7.09 14.90 -8.08
C MET A 1 6.06 15.24 -6.99
N GLN A 2 4.78 14.88 -7.16
CA GLN A 2 3.70 15.17 -6.20
C GLN A 2 3.98 14.61 -4.79
N ALA A 3 4.38 13.33 -4.66
CA ALA A 3 4.72 12.72 -3.36
C ALA A 3 5.88 13.43 -2.64
N HIS A 4 6.88 13.91 -3.38
CA HIS A 4 7.98 14.68 -2.81
C HIS A 4 7.50 16.03 -2.25
N LEU A 5 6.64 16.74 -2.98
CA LEU A 5 6.07 18.02 -2.54
C LEU A 5 5.18 17.86 -1.31
N ALA A 6 4.36 16.81 -1.27
CA ALA A 6 3.48 16.51 -0.14
C ALA A 6 4.23 16.06 1.12
N LEU A 7 5.16 15.10 0.99
CA LEU A 7 5.71 14.35 2.13
C LEU A 7 7.13 14.78 2.52
N SER A 8 7.95 15.19 1.57
CA SER A 8 9.41 15.33 1.78
C SER A 8 9.94 16.75 1.71
N CYS A 9 9.26 17.67 1.02
CA CYS A 9 9.77 19.03 0.83
C CYS A 9 9.51 19.91 2.06
N SER A 10 10.57 20.48 2.65
CA SER A 10 10.47 21.40 3.79
C SER A 10 10.10 22.84 3.38
N LYS A 11 10.26 23.21 2.10
CA LYS A 11 10.02 24.55 1.58
C LYS A 11 8.57 24.82 1.13
N VAL A 12 7.70 23.81 1.17
CA VAL A 12 6.32 23.92 0.69
C VAL A 12 5.39 24.35 1.84
N PRO A 13 4.56 25.40 1.66
CA PRO A 13 3.55 25.81 2.64
C PRO A 13 2.56 24.69 2.96
N PHE A 14 2.05 24.67 4.18
CA PHE A 14 1.19 23.59 4.69
C PHE A 14 -0.08 23.38 3.85
N THR A 15 -0.75 24.45 3.44
CA THR A 15 -1.96 24.41 2.60
C THR A 15 -1.71 23.66 1.28
N ILE A 16 -0.58 23.94 0.63
CA ILE A 16 -0.19 23.30 -0.63
C ILE A 16 0.15 21.83 -0.40
N LYS A 17 0.73 21.46 0.76
CA LYS A 17 0.95 20.05 1.09
C LYS A 17 -0.36 19.28 1.19
N ILE A 18 -1.38 19.86 1.80
CA ILE A 18 -2.70 19.23 1.92
C ILE A 18 -3.33 19.00 0.54
N GLU A 19 -3.28 19.98 -0.36
CA GLU A 19 -3.81 19.82 -1.72
C GLU A 19 -3.15 18.65 -2.47
N TYR A 20 -1.82 18.53 -2.41
CA TYR A 20 -1.13 17.41 -3.02
C TYR A 20 -1.43 16.06 -2.35
N LEU A 21 -1.66 16.03 -1.03
CA LEU A 21 -2.06 14.80 -0.33
C LEU A 21 -3.44 14.31 -0.79
N LEU A 22 -4.40 15.22 -0.92
CA LEU A 22 -5.74 14.92 -1.44
C LEU A 22 -5.68 14.42 -2.88
N PHE A 23 -4.87 15.05 -3.72
CA PHE A 23 -4.69 14.63 -5.11
C PHE A 23 -4.10 13.21 -5.23
N ILE A 24 -3.12 12.87 -4.39
CA ILE A 24 -2.54 11.53 -4.34
C ILE A 24 -3.58 10.48 -3.89
N LYS A 25 -4.40 10.83 -2.90
CA LYS A 25 -5.47 9.96 -2.39
C LYS A 25 -6.52 9.65 -3.48
N GLN A 26 -6.99 10.67 -4.18
CA GLN A 26 -8.01 10.52 -5.22
C GLN A 26 -7.49 9.67 -6.40
N ASN A 27 -6.25 9.89 -6.83
CA ASN A 27 -5.64 9.08 -7.90
C ASN A 27 -5.46 7.60 -7.49
N ALA A 28 -5.23 7.32 -6.21
CA ALA A 28 -5.15 5.95 -5.71
C ALA A 28 -6.51 5.25 -5.74
N GLU A 29 -7.60 5.99 -5.54
CA GLU A 29 -8.98 5.48 -5.56
C GLU A 29 -9.49 5.25 -7.01
N GLU A 30 -9.15 6.14 -7.95
CA GLU A 30 -9.56 6.03 -9.37
C GLU A 30 -8.89 4.86 -10.12
N GLN A 31 -7.68 4.45 -9.72
CA GLN A 31 -7.04 3.27 -10.30
C GLN A 31 -7.69 1.94 -9.89
N VAL A 32 -8.51 1.93 -8.84
CA VAL A 32 -9.25 0.74 -8.39
C VAL A 32 -10.54 0.53 -9.20
N THR A 33 -11.13 1.60 -9.75
CA THR A 33 -12.44 1.55 -10.42
C THR A 33 -12.37 1.19 -11.92
N ASN A 34 -11.26 1.46 -12.59
CA ASN A 34 -11.16 1.36 -14.06
C ASN A 34 -10.85 -0.06 -14.60
N SER A 35 -10.61 -1.06 -13.75
CA SER A 35 -10.22 -2.41 -14.17
C SER A 35 -11.37 -3.40 -14.37
N THR A 36 -12.63 -2.97 -14.27
CA THR A 36 -13.79 -3.88 -14.30
C THR A 36 -14.58 -3.77 -15.61
N SER A 37 -14.17 -4.47 -16.67
CA SER A 37 -15.13 -5.01 -17.67
C SER A 37 -14.48 -5.97 -18.67
N THR A 38 -14.91 -7.24 -18.63
CA THR A 38 -15.51 -8.01 -19.75
C THR A 38 -15.46 -9.51 -19.42
N VAL A 39 -16.62 -10.12 -19.15
CA VAL A 39 -16.76 -11.58 -19.05
C VAL A 39 -17.83 -12.03 -20.05
N SER A 40 -17.43 -12.78 -21.08
CA SER A 40 -18.33 -13.46 -22.00
C SER A 40 -18.65 -14.87 -21.50
N LYS A 41 -19.95 -15.14 -21.28
CA LYS A 41 -20.47 -16.44 -20.81
C LYS A 41 -20.38 -17.50 -21.91
N LYS A 42 -19.84 -18.68 -21.60
CA LYS A 42 -20.06 -19.91 -22.41
C LYS A 42 -20.52 -21.10 -21.56
N ARG A 43 -21.39 -21.86 -22.22
CA ARG A 43 -22.36 -22.92 -21.86
C ARG A 43 -21.93 -23.98 -20.82
N CYS A 44 -22.90 -24.35 -19.97
CA CYS A 44 -22.81 -25.37 -18.91
C CYS A 44 -22.96 -26.80 -19.47
N VAL A 45 -22.05 -27.71 -19.08
CA VAL A 45 -22.21 -29.17 -19.20
C VAL A 45 -21.93 -29.75 -17.81
N ASN A 46 -22.93 -30.40 -17.23
CA ASN A 46 -22.84 -31.10 -15.95
C ASN A 46 -21.97 -32.35 -16.11
N LEU A 47 -20.83 -32.39 -15.42
CA LEU A 47 -20.13 -33.63 -15.10
C LEU A 47 -19.57 -33.50 -13.68
N SER A 48 -19.95 -34.41 -12.79
CA SER A 48 -19.60 -34.47 -11.37
C SER A 48 -18.11 -34.76 -11.08
N GLN A 49 -17.25 -34.62 -12.09
CA GLN A 49 -15.81 -34.79 -11.96
C GLN A 49 -15.13 -33.43 -11.87
N THR A 50 -14.51 -33.12 -10.73
CA THR A 50 -13.63 -31.96 -10.59
C THR A 50 -12.41 -32.15 -11.49
N ARG A 51 -12.23 -31.22 -12.44
CA ARG A 51 -11.06 -31.17 -13.31
C ARG A 51 -9.78 -31.09 -12.47
N ILE A 52 -8.70 -31.74 -12.92
CA ILE A 52 -7.39 -31.80 -12.22
C ILE A 52 -6.82 -30.39 -11.96
N ASP A 53 -7.14 -29.44 -12.83
CA ASP A 53 -6.78 -28.02 -12.69
C ASP A 53 -7.36 -27.35 -11.42
N LYS A 54 -8.43 -27.89 -10.82
CA LYS A 54 -8.95 -27.40 -9.52
C LYS A 54 -8.04 -27.70 -8.33
N PHE A 55 -7.09 -28.62 -8.49
CA PHE A 55 -6.12 -28.98 -7.44
C PHE A 55 -4.81 -28.19 -7.56
N TYR A 56 -4.61 -27.46 -8.66
CA TYR A 56 -3.48 -26.55 -8.81
C TYR A 56 -3.89 -25.13 -8.38
N GLU A 57 -3.05 -24.46 -7.60
CA GLU A 57 -3.19 -23.03 -7.44
C GLU A 57 -3.05 -22.35 -8.81
N SER A 58 -3.98 -21.46 -9.13
CA SER A 58 -3.93 -20.68 -10.35
C SER A 58 -2.71 -19.77 -10.33
N ASP A 59 -1.91 -19.82 -11.39
CA ASP A 59 -0.80 -18.89 -11.63
C ASP A 59 -1.28 -17.45 -11.83
N GLN A 60 -2.59 -17.26 -12.03
CA GLN A 60 -3.19 -15.94 -12.13
C GLN A 60 -3.77 -15.48 -10.80
N ILE A 61 -3.29 -14.32 -10.35
CA ILE A 61 -3.86 -13.56 -9.24
C ILE A 61 -4.79 -12.47 -9.77
N ASP A 62 -5.95 -12.32 -9.13
CA ASP A 62 -6.85 -11.20 -9.40
C ASP A 62 -6.25 -9.88 -8.91
N SER A 63 -6.50 -8.78 -9.61
CA SER A 63 -5.95 -7.46 -9.25
C SER A 63 -6.31 -7.03 -7.82
N THR A 64 -7.51 -7.38 -7.34
CA THR A 64 -7.92 -7.10 -5.95
C THR A 64 -7.05 -7.86 -4.96
N LYS A 65 -6.78 -9.14 -5.24
CA LYS A 65 -5.93 -9.96 -4.38
C LYS A 65 -4.48 -9.48 -4.40
N GLN A 66 -3.98 -9.04 -5.55
CA GLN A 66 -2.65 -8.45 -5.68
C GLN A 66 -2.50 -7.22 -4.78
N VAL A 67 -3.46 -6.29 -4.81
CA VAL A 67 -3.45 -5.10 -3.94
C VAL A 67 -3.49 -5.47 -2.46
N LEU A 68 -4.25 -6.51 -2.08
CA LEU A 68 -4.29 -7.00 -0.70
C LEU A 68 -2.96 -7.62 -0.27
N CYS A 69 -2.31 -8.39 -1.15
CA CYS A 69 -0.99 -8.96 -0.92
C CYS A 69 0.08 -7.86 -0.80
N ASP A 70 0.10 -6.89 -1.70
CA ASP A 70 1.01 -5.74 -1.66
C ASP A 70 0.90 -4.98 -0.33
N LYS A 71 -0.35 -4.76 0.12
CA LYS A 71 -0.63 -4.12 1.40
C LYS A 71 -0.18 -4.95 2.60
N ALA A 72 -0.36 -6.27 2.56
CA ALA A 72 0.10 -7.15 3.63
C ALA A 72 1.64 -7.17 3.72
N VAL A 73 2.32 -7.24 2.57
CA VAL A 73 3.78 -7.12 2.49
C VAL A 73 4.23 -5.76 3.02
N ALA A 74 3.65 -4.65 2.55
CA ALA A 74 3.99 -3.32 3.03
C ALA A 74 3.86 -3.19 4.56
N LYS A 75 2.75 -3.66 5.13
CA LYS A 75 2.56 -3.68 6.58
C LYS A 75 3.63 -4.48 7.31
N PHE A 76 3.98 -5.67 6.83
CA PHE A 76 5.02 -6.48 7.45
C PHE A 76 6.36 -5.72 7.48
N PHE A 77 6.78 -5.14 6.37
CA PHE A 77 8.06 -4.43 6.32
C PHE A 77 8.06 -3.18 7.20
N ILE A 78 6.96 -2.42 7.22
CA ILE A 78 6.86 -1.16 7.98
C ILE A 78 6.73 -1.44 9.48
N TYR A 79 5.82 -2.31 9.91
CA TYR A 79 5.56 -2.54 11.33
C TYR A 79 6.72 -3.23 12.03
N TYR A 80 7.44 -4.12 11.34
CA TYR A 80 8.56 -4.86 11.93
C TYR A 80 9.93 -4.27 11.58
N GLY A 81 9.99 -3.12 10.89
CA GLY A 81 11.25 -2.46 10.54
C GLY A 81 12.17 -3.31 9.67
N VAL A 82 11.61 -4.11 8.77
CA VAL A 82 12.38 -4.99 7.88
C VAL A 82 12.96 -4.16 6.75
N ALA A 83 14.25 -4.36 6.45
CA ALA A 83 14.91 -3.63 5.37
C ALA A 83 14.26 -3.92 4.01
N PHE A 84 13.84 -2.88 3.29
CA PHE A 84 13.06 -3.02 2.04
C PHE A 84 13.77 -3.79 0.93
N HIS A 85 15.11 -3.83 0.91
CA HIS A 85 15.84 -4.61 -0.09
C HIS A 85 15.54 -6.12 0.03
N LEU A 86 15.11 -6.60 1.20
CA LEU A 86 14.79 -8.01 1.42
C LEU A 86 13.54 -8.48 0.66
N VAL A 87 12.66 -7.57 0.21
CA VAL A 87 11.51 -7.95 -0.61
C VAL A 87 11.92 -8.55 -1.96
N SER A 88 13.10 -8.19 -2.45
CA SER A 88 13.66 -8.71 -3.70
C SER A 88 14.65 -9.85 -3.47
N HIS A 89 14.81 -10.29 -2.22
CA HIS A 89 15.70 -11.39 -1.88
C HIS A 89 15.09 -12.72 -2.35
N PRO A 90 15.86 -13.64 -3.00
CA PRO A 90 15.33 -14.91 -3.50
C PRO A 90 14.55 -15.71 -2.46
N PHE A 91 15.08 -15.85 -1.23
CA PHE A 91 14.36 -16.55 -0.15
C PHE A 91 13.01 -15.92 0.22
N PHE A 92 12.87 -14.60 0.12
CA PHE A 92 11.59 -13.95 0.37
C PHE A 92 10.62 -14.23 -0.77
N ILE A 93 11.09 -14.17 -2.03
CA ILE A 93 10.30 -14.47 -3.21
C ILE A 93 9.83 -15.94 -3.17
N ASP A 94 10.73 -16.88 -2.88
CA ASP A 94 10.40 -18.31 -2.76
C ASP A 94 9.37 -18.56 -1.66
N MET A 95 9.54 -17.92 -0.50
CA MET A 95 8.57 -17.99 0.60
C MET A 95 7.20 -17.47 0.14
N VAL A 96 7.15 -16.31 -0.52
CA VAL A 96 5.89 -15.73 -0.99
C VAL A 96 5.23 -16.60 -2.06
N LYS A 97 6.00 -17.13 -3.02
CA LYS A 97 5.49 -18.02 -4.07
C LYS A 97 5.01 -19.36 -3.53
N SER A 98 5.61 -19.85 -2.43
CA SER A 98 5.11 -21.04 -1.73
C SER A 98 3.73 -20.84 -1.08
N LEU A 99 3.36 -19.58 -0.79
CA LEU A 99 2.07 -19.20 -0.22
C LEU A 99 1.04 -18.78 -1.27
N CYS A 100 1.49 -18.15 -2.36
CA CYS A 100 0.66 -17.76 -3.48
C CYS A 100 1.51 -17.71 -4.75
N ASN A 101 1.39 -18.74 -5.59
CA ASN A 101 2.29 -18.90 -6.74
C ASN A 101 2.17 -17.76 -7.77
N GLY A 102 0.95 -17.25 -7.97
CA GLY A 102 0.67 -16.18 -8.94
C GLY A 102 1.00 -14.76 -8.46
N TYR A 103 1.46 -14.58 -7.22
CA TYR A 103 1.80 -13.26 -6.69
C TYR A 103 3.27 -12.93 -6.89
N GLU A 104 3.53 -11.79 -7.52
CA GLU A 104 4.86 -11.23 -7.67
C GLU A 104 5.06 -10.10 -6.65
N PRO A 105 5.99 -10.24 -5.69
CA PRO A 105 6.28 -9.20 -4.72
C PRO A 105 6.68 -7.88 -5.39
N PRO A 106 6.33 -6.73 -4.77
CA PRO A 106 6.76 -5.44 -5.29
C PRO A 106 8.27 -5.29 -5.18
N TYR A 107 8.88 -4.55 -6.10
CA TYR A 107 10.27 -4.14 -5.97
C TYR A 107 10.49 -3.30 -4.72
N SER A 108 11.71 -3.34 -4.16
CA SER A 108 12.09 -2.56 -2.98
C SER A 108 11.79 -1.07 -3.13
N THR A 109 11.98 -0.51 -4.33
CA THR A 109 11.68 0.88 -4.66
C THR A 109 10.17 1.17 -4.69
N THR A 110 9.35 0.26 -5.23
CA THR A 110 7.90 0.38 -5.20
C THR A 110 7.37 0.29 -3.77
N LEU A 111 7.95 -0.61 -2.97
CA LEU A 111 7.63 -0.78 -1.57
C LEU A 111 7.92 0.50 -0.77
N SER A 112 9.13 1.07 -0.92
CA SER A 112 9.55 2.26 -0.17
C SER A 112 8.91 3.55 -0.67
N ASN A 113 8.75 3.72 -1.99
CA ASN A 113 8.37 5.00 -2.56
C ASN A 113 6.87 5.13 -2.85
N THR A 114 6.16 4.01 -2.96
CA THR A 114 4.73 4.01 -3.30
C THR A 114 3.92 3.47 -2.13
N LEU A 115 4.13 2.20 -1.76
CA LEU A 115 3.33 1.54 -0.74
C LEU A 115 3.50 2.16 0.64
N MET A 116 4.74 2.40 1.08
CA MET A 116 5.01 3.09 2.35
C MET A 116 4.44 4.51 2.37
N ASN A 117 4.64 5.26 1.28
CA ASN A 117 4.13 6.63 1.20
C ASN A 117 2.60 6.67 1.24
N ASN A 118 1.91 5.71 0.62
CA ASN A 118 0.44 5.61 0.67
C ASN A 118 -0.09 5.29 2.07
N GLU A 119 0.58 4.40 2.82
CA GLU A 119 0.19 4.13 4.21
C GLU A 119 0.49 5.36 5.11
N LEU A 120 1.62 6.03 4.87
CA LEU A 120 2.00 7.24 5.61
C LEU A 120 1.02 8.39 5.36
N THR A 121 0.61 8.64 4.12
CA THR A 121 -0.37 9.67 3.78
C THR A 121 -1.70 9.38 4.46
N LYS A 122 -2.16 8.12 4.44
CA LYS A 122 -3.40 7.72 5.09
C LYS A 122 -3.37 8.01 6.60
N ILE A 123 -2.33 7.56 7.30
CA ILE A 123 -2.16 7.78 8.74
C ILE A 123 -2.11 9.28 9.04
N THR A 124 -1.37 10.05 8.24
CA THR A 124 -1.24 11.51 8.42
C THR A 124 -2.60 12.21 8.29
N VAL A 125 -3.38 11.85 7.28
CA VAL A 125 -4.72 12.44 7.05
C VAL A 125 -5.67 12.06 8.18
N ASP A 126 -5.72 10.78 8.55
CA ASP A 126 -6.59 10.30 9.63
C ASP A 126 -6.26 11.01 10.96
N GLN A 127 -4.98 11.23 11.24
CA GLN A 127 -4.53 11.99 12.40
C GLN A 127 -4.93 13.47 12.35
N GLN A 128 -4.77 14.14 11.21
CA GLN A 128 -5.18 15.54 11.06
C GLN A 128 -6.70 15.70 11.29
N LEU A 129 -7.50 14.82 10.69
CA LEU A 129 -8.96 14.83 10.90
C LEU A 129 -9.35 14.57 12.36
N MET A 130 -8.62 13.70 13.05
CA MET A 130 -8.85 13.45 14.48
C MET A 130 -8.51 14.68 15.32
N LEU A 131 -7.38 15.33 15.04
CA LEU A 131 -6.95 16.56 15.73
C LEU A 131 -7.91 17.74 15.49
N ASP A 132 -8.39 17.92 14.26
CA ASP A 132 -9.30 19.01 13.91
C ASP A 132 -10.66 18.90 14.61
N LYS A 133 -11.06 17.68 14.99
CA LYS A 133 -12.31 17.41 15.69
C LYS A 133 -12.25 17.72 17.20
N GLU A 134 -11.05 17.83 17.75
CA GLU A 134 -10.82 17.71 19.18
C GLU A 134 -10.47 19.09 19.79
N SER A 135 -11.29 19.59 20.71
CA SER A 135 -11.20 20.98 21.20
C SER A 135 -10.19 21.20 22.33
N ASP A 136 -9.82 20.13 23.05
CA ASP A 136 -9.08 20.22 24.33
C ASP A 136 -7.67 19.60 24.26
N LEU A 137 -6.92 19.90 23.19
CA LEU A 137 -5.55 19.39 23.02
C LEU A 137 -4.50 20.17 23.83
N THR A 138 -4.13 19.62 24.99
CA THR A 138 -3.05 20.16 25.85
C THR A 138 -1.63 19.83 25.37
N LEU A 139 -1.47 18.86 24.45
CA LEU A 139 -0.16 18.29 24.05
C LEU A 139 0.19 18.40 22.55
N GLY A 140 -0.55 19.20 21.76
CA GLY A 140 -0.47 19.23 20.29
C GLY A 140 0.93 19.48 19.69
N LYS A 141 1.84 20.16 20.42
CA LYS A 141 3.21 20.43 19.95
C LYS A 141 4.21 19.29 20.18
N LYS A 142 4.05 18.46 21.23
CA LYS A 142 5.01 17.39 21.57
C LYS A 142 4.82 16.13 20.71
N ILE A 143 3.58 15.79 20.38
CA ILE A 143 3.25 14.62 19.56
C ILE A 143 3.75 14.79 18.13
N ASN A 144 3.58 15.97 17.55
CA ASN A 144 4.07 16.29 16.20
C ASN A 144 5.61 16.17 16.08
N PHE A 145 6.35 16.46 17.16
CA PHE A 145 7.81 16.30 17.23
C PHE A 145 8.24 14.83 17.23
N ILE A 146 7.59 13.97 18.03
CA ILE A 146 7.88 12.53 18.08
C ILE A 146 7.57 11.87 16.72
N PHE A 147 6.47 12.26 16.07
CA PHE A 147 6.11 11.75 14.74
C PHE A 147 7.08 12.20 13.65
N ARG A 148 7.55 13.46 13.64
CA ARG A 148 8.64 13.90 12.75
C ARG A 148 9.93 13.13 13.00
N PHE A 149 10.22 12.78 14.24
CA PHE A 149 11.42 12.02 14.62
C PHE A 149 11.38 10.58 14.10
N PHE A 150 10.26 9.88 14.23
CA PHE A 150 10.06 8.55 13.62
C PHE A 150 10.14 8.59 12.09
N ASN A 151 9.55 9.61 11.46
CA ASN A 151 9.63 9.80 10.00
C ASN A 151 11.05 10.10 9.51
N TYR A 152 11.89 10.73 10.35
CA TYR A 152 13.30 11.00 10.07
C TYR A 152 14.18 9.76 10.25
N LEU A 153 13.87 8.91 11.23
CA LEU A 153 14.60 7.66 11.51
C LEU A 153 14.36 6.57 10.46
N ILE A 154 13.19 6.55 9.83
CA ILE A 154 12.85 5.63 8.73
C ILE A 154 13.50 6.06 7.40
N LYS A 155 14.14 7.23 7.34
CA LYS A 155 14.82 7.77 6.15
C LYS A 155 16.30 7.34 6.01
N PHE A 156 16.76 6.39 6.81
CA PHE A 156 18.09 5.75 6.70
C PHE A 156 17.95 4.31 6.22
#